data_AF-A0AAE4LKA6-F1
#
_entry.id   AF-A0AAE4LKA6-F1
#
_cell.length_a   1.000
_cell.length_b   1.000
_cell.length_c   1.000
_cell.angle_alpha   90.00
_cell.angle_beta   90.00
_cell.angle_gamma   90.00
#
_symmetry.space_group_name_H-M   'P 1'
#
loop_
_entity.id
_entity.type
_entity.pdbx_description
1 polymer ?
#
loop_
_entity_poly.entity_id
_entity_poly.type
_entity_poly.pdbx_seq_one_letter_code
_entity_poly.pdbx_strand_id
1 'polypeptide(L)'
;MKQLLSFIVCCLIGASSAAQDIILKRNAEQIEAVVKEITDTDVKYRKFTHTEGVTYSIRRSEVFSITYENGTKDLFADEKPQAVAASYPYPPVSRSYSLGELFDEGGIRGIVIRVSEDGRHGLLLSLVEGKAAWGFINKNPLKEKGFASGCTDIEDGWKNMLAIRELIANTDLLWSNLPAFSWCKDLGPGWYLPAQKELESIWNFGRSNPAYSYKEHKEAIENLNLRLAEYGQPELGRMRDYWNSTEADAKRAHILVFTNAPFKSYTKGTEKFAERFVRAVHKF
;
A
#
# COMPACT_ATOMS: atom_id res chain seq x y z
N MET A 1 -66.33 7.28 -45.21
CA MET A 1 -66.09 8.72 -44.92
C MET A 1 -66.37 8.96 -43.43
N LYS A 2 -65.52 9.76 -42.77
CA LYS A 2 -65.58 10.26 -41.38
C LYS A 2 -65.17 9.27 -40.28
N GLN A 3 -64.43 9.57 -39.20
CA GLN A 3 -63.47 10.61 -38.78
C GLN A 3 -62.77 10.01 -37.53
N LEU A 4 -61.43 10.00 -37.47
CA LEU A 4 -60.59 10.70 -36.49
C LEU A 4 -61.05 10.64 -35.01
N LEU A 5 -60.28 9.97 -34.12
CA LEU A 5 -59.76 10.60 -32.89
C LEU A 5 -58.68 9.73 -32.19
N SER A 6 -57.54 10.38 -31.93
CA SER A 6 -56.39 9.97 -31.10
C SER A 6 -56.74 9.61 -29.66
N PHE A 7 -56.01 8.66 -29.06
CA PHE A 7 -55.54 8.74 -27.67
C PHE A 7 -54.39 7.73 -27.42
N ILE A 8 -53.22 7.96 -28.03
CA ILE A 8 -51.96 7.37 -27.54
C ILE A 8 -51.38 8.38 -26.54
N VAL A 9 -51.83 8.29 -25.30
CA VAL A 9 -51.07 8.84 -24.17
C VAL A 9 -49.99 7.82 -23.87
N CYS A 10 -48.87 7.93 -24.59
CA CYS A 10 -47.61 7.42 -24.09
C CYS A 10 -47.29 8.26 -22.85
N CYS A 11 -47.62 7.70 -21.67
CA CYS A 11 -46.98 8.09 -20.43
C CYS A 11 -45.47 7.91 -20.62
N LEU A 12 -44.80 8.96 -21.09
CA LEU A 12 -43.41 9.26 -20.79
C LEU A 12 -43.35 9.50 -19.27
N ILE A 13 -43.50 8.43 -18.50
CA ILE A 13 -42.87 8.36 -17.19
C ILE A 13 -41.40 8.28 -17.57
N GLY A 14 -40.76 9.45 -17.60
CA GLY A 14 -39.32 9.52 -17.46
C GLY A 14 -39.01 8.76 -16.18
N ALA A 15 -38.61 7.49 -16.32
CA ALA A 15 -37.81 6.86 -15.31
C ALA A 15 -36.59 7.75 -15.22
N SER A 16 -36.57 8.64 -14.23
CA SER A 16 -35.34 9.24 -13.75
C SER A 16 -34.46 8.05 -13.42
N SER A 17 -33.63 7.64 -14.38
CA SER A 17 -32.51 6.76 -14.11
C SER A 17 -31.71 7.53 -13.09
N ALA A 18 -31.79 7.10 -11.83
CA ALA A 18 -30.83 7.50 -10.82
C ALA A 18 -29.51 6.87 -11.26
N ALA A 19 -28.88 7.49 -12.24
CA ALA A 19 -27.57 7.08 -12.69
C ALA A 19 -26.62 7.69 -11.68
N GLN A 20 -26.17 6.88 -10.73
CA GLN A 20 -25.12 7.25 -9.79
C GLN A 20 -23.77 6.81 -10.34
N ASP A 21 -22.69 7.36 -9.79
CA ASP A 21 -21.36 6.86 -10.11
C ASP A 21 -21.19 5.45 -9.52
N ILE A 22 -20.48 4.60 -10.23
CA ILE A 22 -20.11 3.25 -9.80
C ILE A 22 -18.59 3.17 -9.79
N ILE A 23 -18.01 3.09 -8.60
CA ILE A 23 -16.60 2.76 -8.41
C ILE A 23 -16.49 1.24 -8.41
N LEU A 24 -15.96 0.67 -9.49
CA LEU A 24 -15.61 -0.74 -9.57
C LEU A 24 -14.19 -0.91 -9.04
N LYS A 25 -14.04 -1.67 -7.97
CA LYS A 25 -12.75 -2.03 -7.38
C LYS A 25 -12.10 -3.19 -8.12
N ARG A 26 -10.78 -3.34 -7.98
CA ARG A 26 -10.02 -4.46 -8.56
C ARG A 26 -10.39 -5.83 -8.00
N ASN A 27 -10.93 -5.88 -6.78
CA ASN A 27 -11.51 -7.10 -6.19
C ASN A 27 -12.93 -7.41 -6.71
N ALA A 28 -13.39 -6.71 -7.76
CA ALA A 28 -14.72 -6.78 -8.35
C ALA A 28 -15.88 -6.29 -7.46
N GLU A 29 -15.59 -5.74 -6.28
CA GLU A 29 -16.58 -5.05 -5.46
C GLU A 29 -16.99 -3.73 -6.12
N GLN A 30 -18.27 -3.39 -6.05
CA GLN A 30 -18.80 -2.15 -6.58
C GLN A 30 -19.27 -1.25 -5.45
N ILE A 31 -18.96 0.03 -5.56
CA ILE A 31 -19.41 1.05 -4.63
C ILE A 31 -20.25 2.05 -5.41
N GLU A 32 -21.54 2.11 -5.07
CA GLU A 32 -22.45 3.15 -5.52
C GLU A 32 -22.10 4.46 -4.81
N ALA A 33 -21.70 5.45 -5.59
CA ALA A 33 -21.03 6.63 -5.10
C ALA A 33 -21.45 7.91 -5.83
N VAL A 34 -21.08 9.03 -5.22
CA VAL A 34 -20.93 10.31 -5.89
C VAL A 34 -19.47 10.70 -5.72
N VAL A 35 -18.69 10.60 -6.79
CA VAL A 35 -17.26 10.94 -6.82
C VAL A 35 -17.11 12.45 -6.66
N LYS A 36 -16.16 12.87 -5.82
CA LYS A 36 -15.92 14.28 -5.51
C LYS A 36 -14.58 14.78 -6.02
N GLU A 37 -13.54 13.96 -5.89
CA GLU A 37 -12.19 14.33 -6.28
C GLU A 37 -11.41 13.07 -6.63
N ILE A 38 -10.63 13.14 -7.71
CA ILE A 38 -9.65 12.11 -8.08
C ILE A 38 -8.29 12.79 -8.04
N THR A 39 -7.42 12.28 -7.18
CA THR A 39 -6.02 12.69 -7.06
C THR A 39 -5.12 11.60 -7.62
N ASP A 40 -3.80 11.83 -7.63
CA ASP A 40 -2.85 10.81 -8.07
C ASP A 40 -2.86 9.55 -7.20
N THR A 41 -3.20 9.66 -5.91
CA THR A 41 -3.14 8.56 -4.93
C THR A 41 -4.52 8.04 -4.51
N ASP A 42 -5.54 8.90 -4.50
CA ASP A 42 -6.82 8.63 -3.85
C ASP A 42 -8.02 9.16 -4.66
N VAL A 43 -9.15 8.44 -4.55
CA VAL A 43 -10.47 8.85 -5.02
C VAL A 43 -11.33 9.15 -3.80
N LYS A 44 -11.78 10.41 -3.68
CA LYS A 44 -12.72 10.85 -2.64
C LYS A 44 -14.14 10.77 -3.16
N TYR A 45 -15.03 10.17 -2.37
CA TYR A 45 -16.41 9.93 -2.77
C TYR A 45 -17.38 9.96 -1.59
N ARG A 46 -18.66 10.12 -1.86
CA ARG A 46 -19.75 9.86 -0.89
C ARG A 46 -20.53 8.64 -1.33
N LYS A 47 -21.03 7.84 -0.39
CA LYS A 47 -21.93 6.73 -0.73
C LYS A 47 -23.26 7.30 -1.24
N PHE A 48 -23.80 6.74 -2.31
CA PHE A 48 -25.02 7.25 -2.93
C PHE A 48 -26.23 7.23 -1.98
N THR A 49 -26.32 6.25 -1.09
CA THR A 49 -27.40 6.16 -0.08
C THR A 49 -27.32 7.21 1.04
N HIS A 50 -26.22 7.99 1.11
CA HIS A 50 -25.96 8.99 2.15
C HIS A 50 -25.27 10.22 1.53
N THR A 51 -25.96 10.96 0.66
CA THR A 51 -25.41 12.11 -0.08
C THR A 51 -25.13 13.34 0.77
N GLU A 52 -25.85 13.50 1.89
CA GLU A 52 -25.53 14.42 2.98
C GLU A 52 -24.80 13.65 4.09
N GLY A 53 -23.47 13.64 4.04
CA GLY A 53 -22.70 12.82 4.96
C GLY A 53 -21.19 12.83 4.74
N VAL A 54 -20.54 11.86 5.38
CA VAL A 54 -19.09 11.68 5.45
C VAL A 54 -18.48 11.48 4.06
N THR A 55 -17.36 12.16 3.80
CA THR A 55 -16.55 11.90 2.60
C THR A 55 -15.61 10.73 2.89
N TYR A 56 -15.73 9.68 2.08
CA TYR A 56 -14.85 8.51 2.12
C TYR A 56 -13.68 8.72 1.16
N SER A 57 -12.58 8.01 1.40
CA SER A 57 -11.42 7.95 0.51
C SER A 57 -11.10 6.49 0.22
N ILE A 58 -10.86 6.18 -1.05
CA ILE A 58 -10.33 4.88 -1.48
C ILE A 58 -9.05 5.12 -2.29
N ARG A 59 -8.04 4.26 -2.13
CA ARG A 59 -6.81 4.36 -2.91
C ARG A 59 -7.11 4.18 -4.39
N ARG A 60 -6.54 5.03 -5.25
CA ARG A 60 -6.70 4.93 -6.71
C ARG A 60 -6.25 3.56 -7.23
N SER A 61 -5.25 2.94 -6.59
CA SER A 61 -4.79 1.59 -6.94
C SER A 61 -5.78 0.47 -6.61
N GLU A 62 -6.74 0.69 -5.71
CA GLU A 62 -7.83 -0.27 -5.48
C GLU A 62 -8.96 -0.13 -6.51
N VAL A 63 -9.01 0.98 -7.23
CA VAL A 63 -10.04 1.27 -8.24
C VAL A 63 -9.62 0.67 -9.58
N PHE A 64 -10.52 -0.09 -10.20
CA PHE A 64 -10.38 -0.60 -11.56
C PHE A 64 -11.01 0.36 -12.58
N SER A 65 -12.21 0.85 -12.29
CA SER A 65 -12.86 1.87 -13.11
C SER A 65 -13.87 2.68 -12.33
N ILE A 66 -14.14 3.89 -12.78
CA ILE A 66 -15.29 4.70 -12.34
C ILE A 66 -16.21 4.85 -13.54
N THR A 67 -17.45 4.40 -13.42
CA THR A 67 -18.52 4.73 -14.37
C THR A 67 -19.32 5.87 -13.77
N TYR A 68 -19.38 7.02 -14.41
CA TYR A 68 -20.08 8.20 -13.91
C TYR A 68 -21.58 8.17 -14.22
N GLU A 69 -22.36 9.01 -13.55
CA GLU A 69 -23.79 9.25 -13.82
C GLU A 69 -24.11 9.45 -15.31
N ASN A 70 -23.28 10.20 -16.03
CA ASN A 70 -23.48 10.46 -17.46
C ASN A 70 -23.09 9.27 -18.38
N GLY A 71 -22.73 8.13 -17.81
CA GLY A 71 -22.29 6.92 -18.52
C GLY A 71 -20.84 6.96 -19.02
N THR A 72 -20.11 8.06 -18.85
CA THR A 72 -18.66 8.09 -19.14
C THR A 72 -17.91 7.21 -18.16
N LYS A 73 -16.75 6.71 -18.58
CA LYS A 73 -15.99 5.74 -17.80
C LYS A 73 -14.51 6.07 -17.80
N ASP A 74 -13.95 6.23 -16.60
CA ASP A 74 -12.52 6.25 -16.39
C ASP A 74 -12.04 4.83 -16.08
N LEU A 75 -11.07 4.36 -16.85
CA LEU A 75 -10.38 3.09 -16.64
C LEU A 75 -9.03 3.36 -15.99
N PHE A 76 -8.84 2.81 -14.81
CA PHE A 76 -7.58 2.88 -14.09
C PHE A 76 -6.75 1.64 -14.48
N ALA A 77 -6.13 1.71 -15.66
CA ALA A 77 -5.30 0.63 -16.17
C ALA A 77 -4.09 0.38 -15.23
N ASP A 78 -3.64 -0.87 -15.17
CA ASP A 78 -2.39 -1.20 -14.51
C ASP A 78 -1.22 -0.64 -15.31
N GLU A 79 -0.37 0.15 -14.65
CA GLU A 79 0.68 0.90 -15.32
C GLU A 79 2.01 0.11 -15.33
N LYS A 80 2.80 0.34 -16.39
CA LYS A 80 4.23 0.05 -16.37
C LYS A 80 4.94 1.06 -15.46
N PRO A 81 6.17 0.78 -15.00
CA PRO A 81 6.91 1.71 -14.18
C PRO A 81 7.17 2.98 -14.99
N GLN A 82 6.74 4.12 -14.46
CA GLN A 82 7.19 5.40 -14.96
C GLN A 82 8.70 5.54 -14.71
N ALA A 83 9.40 6.26 -15.60
CA ALA A 83 10.83 6.51 -15.46
C ALA A 83 11.13 7.10 -14.07
N VAL A 84 11.99 6.41 -13.31
CA VAL A 84 12.40 6.87 -11.97
C VAL A 84 13.50 7.91 -12.13
N ALA A 85 13.51 8.91 -11.25
CA ALA A 85 14.69 9.75 -11.08
C ALA A 85 15.90 8.86 -10.73
N ALA A 86 17.09 9.20 -11.25
CA ALA A 86 18.31 8.40 -11.07
C ALA A 86 18.75 8.27 -9.60
N SER A 87 18.24 9.13 -8.71
CA SER A 87 18.55 9.16 -7.28
C SER A 87 17.30 8.95 -6.41
N TYR A 88 17.50 8.47 -5.18
CA TYR A 88 16.42 8.37 -4.18
C TYR A 88 15.80 9.76 -3.91
N PRO A 89 14.47 9.89 -3.86
CA PRO A 89 13.81 11.16 -3.64
C PRO A 89 13.78 11.51 -2.14
N TYR A 90 14.93 11.93 -1.59
CA TYR A 90 15.01 12.38 -0.20
C TYR A 90 14.10 13.60 0.05
N PRO A 91 13.35 13.63 1.16
CA PRO A 91 12.60 14.81 1.56
C PRO A 91 13.58 15.90 2.08
N PRO A 92 13.15 17.17 2.19
CA PRO A 92 13.90 18.15 2.96
C PRO A 92 13.98 17.74 4.44
N VAL A 93 15.09 18.07 5.10
CA VAL A 93 15.30 17.85 6.54
C VAL A 93 15.76 19.15 7.20
N SER A 94 14.80 19.93 7.69
CA SER A 94 15.02 21.26 8.26
C SER A 94 15.68 21.24 9.63
N ARG A 95 15.44 20.18 10.43
CA ARG A 95 15.96 20.01 11.79
C ARG A 95 16.43 18.58 12.06
N SER A 96 17.05 18.38 13.22
CA SER A 96 17.36 17.05 13.72
C SER A 96 16.12 16.39 14.31
N TYR A 97 15.98 15.08 14.09
CA TYR A 97 14.91 14.23 14.56
C TYR A 97 15.41 13.21 15.59
N SER A 98 14.50 12.75 16.45
CA SER A 98 14.76 11.69 17.42
C SER A 98 13.96 10.42 17.10
N LEU A 99 14.45 9.27 17.59
CA LEU A 99 13.73 8.00 17.47
C LEU A 99 12.31 8.11 18.08
N GLY A 100 11.30 7.71 17.32
CA GLY A 100 9.88 7.76 17.70
C GLY A 100 9.18 9.09 17.43
N GLU A 101 9.91 10.09 16.93
CA GLU A 101 9.32 11.37 16.58
C GLU A 101 8.53 11.30 15.27
N LEU A 102 7.51 12.15 15.13
CA LEU A 102 6.80 12.33 13.87
C LEU A 102 7.62 13.21 12.92
N PHE A 103 8.04 12.64 11.81
CA PHE A 103 8.53 13.37 10.66
C PHE A 103 7.35 13.94 9.86
N ASP A 104 7.43 15.20 9.46
CA ASP A 104 6.36 15.93 8.75
C ASP A 104 6.98 17.09 7.93
N GLU A 105 7.71 16.74 6.86
CA GLU A 105 8.34 17.71 5.96
C GLU A 105 8.17 17.29 4.50
N GLY A 106 8.04 18.28 3.59
CA GLY A 106 7.97 18.01 2.14
C GLY A 106 6.79 17.14 1.70
N GLY A 107 5.71 17.09 2.49
CA GLY A 107 4.55 16.22 2.24
C GLY A 107 4.75 14.76 2.66
N ILE A 108 5.92 14.42 3.22
CA ILE A 108 6.21 13.08 3.76
C ILE A 108 5.94 13.08 5.26
N ARG A 109 5.12 12.12 5.71
CA ARG A 109 4.74 11.96 7.13
C ARG A 109 4.97 10.52 7.58
N GLY A 110 5.69 10.33 8.69
CA GLY A 110 6.01 9.00 9.20
C GLY A 110 6.68 9.03 10.58
N ILE A 111 6.68 7.90 11.28
CA ILE A 111 7.38 7.79 12.56
C ILE A 111 8.84 7.41 12.34
N VAL A 112 9.77 8.13 12.94
CA VAL A 112 11.20 7.82 12.88
C VAL A 112 11.47 6.50 13.62
N ILE A 113 11.89 5.46 12.89
CA ILE A 113 12.21 4.12 13.44
C ILE A 113 13.70 3.77 13.39
N ARG A 114 14.49 4.55 12.65
CA ARG A 114 15.96 4.61 12.72
C ARG A 114 16.38 6.04 12.51
N VAL A 115 17.47 6.46 13.14
CA VAL A 115 18.02 7.80 12.96
C VAL A 115 19.54 7.77 13.16
N SER A 116 20.25 8.58 12.38
CA SER A 116 21.67 8.86 12.56
C SER A 116 21.94 9.65 13.84
N GLU A 117 23.19 9.68 14.28
CA GLU A 117 23.61 10.40 15.50
C GLU A 117 23.31 11.91 15.43
N ASP A 118 23.43 12.51 14.24
CA ASP A 118 23.12 13.93 14.02
C ASP A 118 21.61 14.22 13.88
N GLY A 119 20.77 13.19 13.85
CA GLY A 119 19.33 13.34 13.67
C GLY A 119 18.90 13.74 12.26
N ARG A 120 19.80 13.78 11.28
CA ARG A 120 19.54 14.33 9.94
C ARG A 120 19.23 13.28 8.88
N HIS A 121 19.47 12.02 9.17
CA HIS A 121 19.15 10.92 8.28
C HIS A 121 18.49 9.78 9.04
N GLY A 122 17.69 8.98 8.36
CA GLY A 122 17.08 7.83 9.02
C GLY A 122 16.08 7.07 8.18
N LEU A 123 15.22 6.35 8.89
CA LEU A 123 14.15 5.56 8.30
C LEU A 123 12.84 5.89 9.00
N LEU A 124 11.83 6.22 8.20
CA LEU A 124 10.46 6.47 8.60
C LEU A 124 9.62 5.22 8.40
N LEU A 125 8.66 4.99 9.30
CA LEU A 125 7.60 4.01 9.14
C LEU A 125 6.31 4.70 8.70
N SER A 126 5.60 4.10 7.75
CA SER A 126 4.30 4.60 7.30
C SER A 126 3.29 4.64 8.46
N LEU A 127 2.53 5.74 8.51
CA LEU A 127 1.43 5.92 9.48
C LEU A 127 0.25 4.98 9.21
N VAL A 128 0.09 4.62 7.94
CA VAL A 128 -0.94 3.67 7.47
C VAL A 128 -0.38 2.26 7.37
N GLU A 129 -1.29 1.30 7.33
CA GLU A 129 -1.02 -0.11 7.19
C GLU A 129 -1.82 -0.70 6.03
N GLY A 130 -1.18 -1.57 5.27
CA GLY A 130 -1.79 -2.30 4.17
C GLY A 130 -1.97 -3.77 4.50
N LYS A 131 -2.77 -4.44 3.67
CA LYS A 131 -2.80 -5.90 3.58
C LYS A 131 -2.78 -6.28 2.10
N ALA A 132 -1.79 -7.07 1.70
CA ALA A 132 -1.55 -7.37 0.30
C ALA A 132 -0.79 -8.70 0.15
N ALA A 133 -0.94 -9.35 -1.00
CA ALA A 133 -0.01 -10.39 -1.42
C ALA A 133 1.34 -9.77 -1.80
N TRP A 134 2.42 -10.52 -1.62
CA TRP A 134 3.76 -10.09 -2.05
C TRP A 134 3.85 -10.03 -3.58
N GLY A 135 3.32 -11.06 -4.23
CA GLY A 135 3.20 -11.12 -5.68
C GLY A 135 2.28 -12.25 -6.14
N PHE A 136 1.55 -12.00 -7.23
CA PHE A 136 0.69 -12.97 -7.89
C PHE A 136 1.38 -13.56 -9.12
N ILE A 137 1.50 -14.87 -9.15
CA ILE A 137 2.04 -15.62 -10.30
C ILE A 137 0.95 -15.87 -11.37
N ASN A 138 -0.33 -15.58 -11.06
CA ASN A 138 -1.49 -16.21 -11.70
C ASN A 138 -2.02 -15.61 -13.01
N LYS A 139 -1.17 -15.03 -13.87
CA LYS A 139 -1.53 -14.76 -15.28
C LYS A 139 -0.42 -15.08 -16.30
N ASN A 140 0.52 -15.96 -15.95
CA ASN A 140 1.54 -16.45 -16.88
C ASN A 140 1.40 -17.98 -17.04
N PRO A 141 1.43 -18.55 -18.27
CA PRO A 141 1.37 -20.00 -18.53
C PRO A 141 2.41 -20.86 -17.78
N LEU A 142 3.42 -20.24 -17.17
CA LEU A 142 4.50 -20.88 -16.41
C LEU A 142 4.15 -21.14 -14.93
N LYS A 143 2.91 -21.59 -14.65
CA LYS A 143 2.37 -21.85 -13.29
C LYS A 143 3.25 -22.70 -12.36
N GLU A 144 4.25 -23.43 -12.88
CA GLU A 144 5.02 -24.39 -12.08
C GLU A 144 6.37 -23.87 -11.53
N LYS A 145 6.99 -22.85 -12.14
CA LYS A 145 8.38 -22.47 -11.80
C LYS A 145 8.51 -21.33 -10.79
N GLY A 146 7.44 -20.61 -10.47
CA GLY A 146 7.56 -19.36 -9.72
C GLY A 146 8.25 -18.27 -10.55
N PHE A 147 8.50 -17.13 -9.92
CA PHE A 147 9.13 -15.97 -10.56
C PHE A 147 10.19 -15.38 -9.61
N ALA A 148 11.44 -15.33 -10.06
CA ALA A 148 12.55 -14.73 -9.33
C ALA A 148 12.61 -13.23 -9.63
N SER A 149 12.35 -12.43 -8.60
CA SER A 149 12.30 -10.96 -8.65
C SER A 149 13.66 -10.29 -8.65
N GLY A 150 14.69 -10.98 -8.16
CA GLY A 150 16.00 -10.38 -7.94
C GLY A 150 16.06 -9.48 -6.69
N CYS A 151 15.00 -9.45 -5.87
CA CYS A 151 14.97 -8.68 -4.63
C CYS A 151 15.76 -9.38 -3.51
N THR A 152 17.09 -9.34 -3.58
CA THR A 152 17.97 -10.07 -2.66
C THR A 152 18.65 -9.19 -1.61
N ASP A 153 18.49 -7.87 -1.67
CA ASP A 153 19.16 -6.97 -0.71
C ASP A 153 18.43 -7.01 0.64
N ILE A 154 19.12 -7.48 1.68
CA ILE A 154 18.55 -7.62 3.02
C ILE A 154 18.57 -6.31 3.82
N GLU A 155 19.36 -5.32 3.39
CA GLU A 155 19.61 -4.07 4.12
C GLU A 155 18.82 -2.89 3.55
N ASP A 156 18.55 -2.88 2.24
CA ASP A 156 18.00 -1.73 1.54
C ASP A 156 16.83 -2.13 0.61
N GLY A 157 15.61 -1.93 1.11
CA GLY A 157 14.38 -2.21 0.37
C GLY A 157 14.20 -1.31 -0.86
N TRP A 158 14.87 -0.16 -0.92
CA TRP A 158 14.80 0.68 -2.11
C TRP A 158 15.50 0.02 -3.30
N LYS A 159 16.63 -0.66 -3.07
CA LYS A 159 17.28 -1.44 -4.14
C LYS A 159 16.39 -2.58 -4.63
N ASN A 160 15.67 -3.23 -3.73
CA ASN A 160 14.66 -4.23 -4.12
C ASN A 160 13.51 -3.61 -4.91
N MET A 161 13.05 -2.41 -4.52
CA MET A 161 12.05 -1.65 -5.30
C MET A 161 12.57 -1.30 -6.70
N LEU A 162 13.85 -0.93 -6.85
CA LEU A 162 14.48 -0.69 -8.16
C LEU A 162 14.54 -1.99 -9.00
N ALA A 163 14.90 -3.12 -8.39
CA ALA A 163 14.89 -4.42 -9.08
C ALA A 163 13.49 -4.78 -9.59
N ILE A 164 12.44 -4.53 -8.79
CA ILE A 164 11.04 -4.70 -9.23
C ILE A 164 10.71 -3.79 -10.42
N ARG A 165 11.15 -2.52 -10.40
CA ARG A 165 10.89 -1.60 -11.51
C ARG A 165 11.57 -2.07 -12.79
N GLU A 166 12.84 -2.45 -12.72
CA GLU A 166 13.58 -3.00 -13.85
C GLU A 166 12.90 -4.26 -14.39
N LEU A 167 12.48 -5.15 -13.51
CA LEU A 167 11.74 -6.34 -13.87
C LEU A 167 10.44 -6.03 -14.63
N ILE A 168 9.58 -5.16 -14.09
CA ILE A 168 8.30 -4.82 -14.71
C ILE A 168 8.54 -4.11 -16.06
N ALA A 169 9.60 -3.32 -16.18
CA ALA A 169 9.97 -2.67 -17.43
C ALA A 169 10.43 -3.66 -18.52
N ASN A 170 11.06 -4.77 -18.12
CA ASN A 170 11.66 -5.75 -19.04
C ASN A 170 10.84 -7.04 -19.21
N THR A 171 9.64 -7.13 -18.64
CA THR A 171 8.76 -8.31 -18.72
C THR A 171 7.33 -7.89 -19.01
N ASP A 172 6.38 -8.83 -19.08
CA ASP A 172 4.94 -8.52 -19.18
C ASP A 172 4.27 -8.28 -17.81
N LEU A 173 5.05 -8.28 -16.72
CA LEU A 173 4.52 -7.99 -15.39
C LEU A 173 4.04 -6.54 -15.31
N LEU A 174 3.10 -6.30 -14.40
CA LEU A 174 2.53 -5.02 -14.04
C LEU A 174 2.59 -4.84 -12.52
N TRP A 175 2.39 -3.61 -12.02
CA TRP A 175 2.35 -3.35 -10.59
C TRP A 175 1.30 -4.19 -9.84
N SER A 176 0.15 -4.48 -10.46
CA SER A 176 -0.87 -5.36 -9.87
C SER A 176 -0.42 -6.81 -9.70
N ASN A 177 0.63 -7.25 -10.40
CA ASN A 177 1.23 -8.55 -10.14
C ASN A 177 2.08 -8.55 -8.87
N LEU A 178 2.43 -7.38 -8.31
CA LEU A 178 3.28 -7.21 -7.13
C LEU A 178 2.60 -6.28 -6.10
N PRO A 179 1.47 -6.70 -5.51
CA PRO A 179 0.58 -5.80 -4.78
C PRO A 179 1.20 -5.13 -3.56
N ALA A 180 2.06 -5.82 -2.79
CA ALA A 180 2.74 -5.22 -1.65
C ALA A 180 3.66 -4.07 -2.08
N PHE A 181 4.40 -4.24 -3.19
CA PHE A 181 5.24 -3.18 -3.74
C PHE A 181 4.41 -2.03 -4.32
N SER A 182 3.32 -2.35 -5.03
CA SER A 182 2.38 -1.34 -5.53
C SER A 182 1.81 -0.51 -4.39
N TRP A 183 1.32 -1.16 -3.33
CA TRP A 183 0.74 -0.47 -2.18
C TRP A 183 1.72 0.52 -1.55
N CYS A 184 2.99 0.13 -1.37
CA CYS A 184 4.02 1.03 -0.86
C CYS A 184 4.27 2.21 -1.82
N LYS A 185 4.40 1.95 -3.13
CA LYS A 185 4.59 2.97 -4.17
C LYS A 185 3.45 4.00 -4.18
N ASP A 186 2.21 3.54 -3.96
CA ASP A 186 1.01 4.38 -4.03
C ASP A 186 0.87 5.33 -2.83
N LEU A 187 1.68 5.16 -1.78
CA LEU A 187 1.78 6.15 -0.71
C LEU A 187 2.48 7.44 -1.15
N GLY A 188 3.22 7.41 -2.26
CA GLY A 188 3.91 8.54 -2.84
C GLY A 188 5.39 8.25 -3.17
N PRO A 189 6.09 9.22 -3.77
CA PRO A 189 7.52 9.10 -4.08
C PRO A 189 8.33 8.68 -2.85
N GLY A 190 9.31 7.80 -3.05
CA GLY A 190 10.25 7.38 -2.01
C GLY A 190 9.71 6.39 -0.99
N TRP A 191 8.40 6.10 -0.94
CA TRP A 191 7.87 5.00 -0.13
C TRP A 191 8.14 3.64 -0.78
N TYR A 192 8.63 2.68 0.00
CA TYR A 192 8.92 1.33 -0.47
C TYR A 192 8.66 0.26 0.58
N LEU A 193 8.55 -0.99 0.11
CA LEU A 193 8.46 -2.16 0.97
C LEU A 193 9.85 -2.39 1.60
N PRO A 194 10.00 -2.34 2.93
CA PRO A 194 11.30 -2.44 3.58
C PRO A 194 11.96 -3.79 3.33
N ALA A 195 13.30 -3.79 3.26
CA ALA A 195 14.07 -5.01 3.32
C ALA A 195 14.03 -5.63 4.71
N GLN A 196 14.62 -6.83 4.82
CA GLN A 196 14.65 -7.61 6.04
C GLN A 196 15.08 -6.78 7.25
N LYS A 197 16.26 -6.17 7.20
CA LYS A 197 16.89 -5.43 8.30
C LYS A 197 16.25 -4.09 8.60
N GLU A 198 15.65 -3.45 7.61
CA GLU A 198 14.87 -2.24 7.81
C GLU A 198 13.62 -2.53 8.63
N LEU A 199 12.89 -3.59 8.26
CA LEU A 199 11.65 -3.96 8.94
C LEU A 199 11.89 -4.52 10.35
N GLU A 200 13.08 -5.09 10.59
CA GLU A 200 13.58 -5.52 11.90
C GLU A 200 13.57 -4.37 12.93
N SER A 201 13.67 -3.12 12.48
CA SER A 201 13.62 -1.91 13.33
C SER A 201 12.32 -1.81 14.13
N ILE A 202 11.21 -2.39 13.66
CA ILE A 202 9.94 -2.42 14.39
C ILE A 202 10.08 -3.19 15.70
N TRP A 203 10.78 -4.34 15.68
CA TRP A 203 10.97 -5.14 16.89
C TRP A 203 12.12 -4.70 17.77
N ASN A 204 13.01 -3.91 17.22
CA ASN A 204 14.13 -3.35 17.95
C ASN A 204 13.83 -1.91 18.41
N PHE A 205 12.59 -1.44 18.24
CA PHE A 205 12.21 -0.07 18.51
C PHE A 205 12.44 0.29 19.98
N GLY A 206 13.26 1.32 20.20
CA GLY A 206 13.64 1.80 21.53
C GLY A 206 14.58 0.87 22.31
N ARG A 207 15.16 -0.15 21.67
CA ARG A 207 16.05 -1.13 22.31
C ARG A 207 17.51 -0.87 21.93
N SER A 208 18.40 -1.06 22.90
CA SER A 208 19.85 -1.01 22.67
C SER A 208 20.41 -2.31 22.07
N ASN A 209 19.73 -3.43 22.29
CA ASN A 209 20.08 -4.74 21.76
C ASN A 209 18.91 -5.30 20.94
N PRO A 210 19.17 -6.10 19.89
CA PRO A 210 18.11 -6.76 19.15
C PRO A 210 17.19 -7.58 20.08
N ALA A 211 15.89 -7.55 19.81
CA ALA A 211 14.92 -8.38 20.52
C ALA A 211 15.03 -9.85 20.09
N TYR A 212 15.00 -10.77 21.04
CA TYR A 212 15.15 -12.22 20.80
C TYR A 212 13.98 -13.06 21.32
N SER A 213 13.15 -12.50 22.18
CA SER A 213 12.00 -13.17 22.78
C SER A 213 10.69 -12.48 22.43
N TYR A 214 9.61 -13.24 22.54
CA TYR A 214 8.27 -12.71 22.37
C TYR A 214 7.99 -11.51 23.27
N LYS A 215 8.46 -11.57 24.52
CA LYS A 215 8.29 -10.48 25.49
C LYS A 215 8.93 -9.19 24.98
N GLU A 216 10.16 -9.27 24.48
CA GLU A 216 10.92 -8.13 23.98
C GLU A 216 10.33 -7.55 22.68
N HIS A 217 9.89 -8.42 21.78
CA HIS A 217 9.16 -8.00 20.58
C HIS A 217 7.85 -7.29 20.92
N LYS A 218 7.13 -7.78 21.93
CA LYS A 218 5.90 -7.16 22.42
C LYS A 218 6.17 -5.78 23.02
N GLU A 219 7.19 -5.66 23.88
CA GLU A 219 7.61 -4.37 24.47
C GLU A 219 7.97 -3.33 23.39
N ALA A 220 8.69 -3.74 22.35
CA ALA A 220 9.04 -2.83 21.26
C ALA A 220 7.81 -2.31 20.49
N ILE A 221 6.85 -3.19 20.19
CA ILE A 221 5.58 -2.80 19.57
C ILE A 221 4.77 -1.88 20.47
N GLU A 222 4.70 -2.18 21.78
CA GLU A 222 4.00 -1.34 22.75
C GLU A 222 4.62 0.06 22.83
N ASN A 223 5.96 0.15 22.86
CA ASN A 223 6.67 1.44 22.83
C ASN A 223 6.40 2.21 21.54
N LEU A 224 6.37 1.54 20.39
CA LEU A 224 6.05 2.18 19.11
C LEU A 224 4.59 2.64 19.05
N ASN A 225 3.66 1.85 19.60
CA ASN A 225 2.25 2.21 19.70
C ASN A 225 2.01 3.41 20.62
N LEU A 226 2.79 3.55 21.71
CA LEU A 226 2.75 4.76 22.54
C LEU A 226 3.10 6.00 21.71
N ARG A 227 4.14 5.94 20.87
CA ARG A 227 4.50 7.04 19.97
C ARG A 227 3.42 7.32 18.94
N LEU A 228 2.86 6.28 18.32
CA LEU A 228 1.74 6.44 17.38
C LEU A 228 0.54 7.14 18.05
N ALA A 229 0.21 6.75 19.28
CA ALA A 229 -0.88 7.35 20.05
C ALA A 229 -0.64 8.83 20.40
N GLU A 230 0.61 9.21 20.75
CA GLU A 230 1.00 10.60 20.99
C GLU A 230 0.68 11.52 19.80
N TYR A 231 0.73 10.99 18.57
CA TYR A 231 0.42 11.71 17.33
C TYR A 231 -0.97 11.38 16.74
N GLY A 232 -1.86 10.77 17.53
CA GLY A 232 -3.21 10.42 17.11
C GLY A 232 -3.27 9.41 15.95
N GLN A 233 -2.25 8.57 15.82
CA GLN A 233 -2.14 7.57 14.76
C GLN A 233 -2.68 6.20 15.21
N PRO A 234 -3.21 5.37 14.29
CA PRO A 234 -3.65 4.03 14.62
C PRO A 234 -2.50 3.16 15.14
N GLU A 235 -2.80 2.34 16.15
CA GLU A 235 -1.84 1.35 16.67
C GLU A 235 -1.48 0.31 15.59
N LEU A 236 -0.22 -0.13 15.61
CA LEU A 236 0.17 -1.40 15.00
C LEU A 236 -0.60 -2.53 15.68
N GLY A 237 -1.16 -3.42 14.88
CA GLY A 237 -1.79 -4.60 15.44
C GLY A 237 -0.78 -5.48 16.14
N ARG A 238 -1.16 -5.94 17.33
CA ARG A 238 -0.38 -6.87 18.14
C ARG A 238 -0.29 -8.20 17.39
N MET A 239 0.92 -8.72 17.21
CA MET A 239 1.16 -10.07 16.66
C MET A 239 0.84 -10.24 15.15
N ARG A 240 1.23 -9.28 14.30
CA ARG A 240 1.06 -9.35 12.84
C ARG A 240 2.31 -9.82 12.10
N ASP A 241 2.12 -10.73 11.15
CA ASP A 241 3.15 -11.09 10.18
C ASP A 241 3.20 -10.03 9.07
N TYR A 242 4.37 -9.41 8.90
CA TYR A 242 4.57 -8.38 7.87
C TYR A 242 5.41 -8.91 6.71
N TRP A 243 5.01 -8.61 5.49
CA TRP A 243 5.90 -8.77 4.34
C TRP A 243 7.09 -7.83 4.44
N ASN A 244 8.28 -8.32 4.08
CA ASN A 244 9.41 -7.50 3.67
C ASN A 244 9.71 -7.75 2.19
N SER A 245 10.53 -6.90 1.57
CA SER A 245 10.84 -6.97 0.15
C SER A 245 11.84 -8.06 -0.23
N THR A 246 12.41 -8.78 0.74
CA THR A 246 13.49 -9.75 0.48
C THR A 246 12.90 -11.07 -0.01
N GLU A 247 13.28 -11.45 -1.22
CA GLU A 247 12.93 -12.73 -1.82
C GLU A 247 13.70 -13.88 -1.17
N ALA A 248 13.00 -14.99 -0.91
CA ALA A 248 13.63 -16.22 -0.46
C ALA A 248 13.97 -17.12 -1.67
N ASP A 249 13.04 -17.22 -2.62
CA ASP A 249 13.23 -17.89 -3.90
C ASP A 249 12.12 -17.48 -4.90
N ALA A 250 12.05 -18.14 -6.05
CA ALA A 250 11.06 -17.87 -7.09
C ALA A 250 9.59 -17.96 -6.59
N LYS A 251 9.28 -18.73 -5.56
CA LYS A 251 7.92 -18.92 -5.02
C LYS A 251 7.69 -18.19 -3.70
N ARG A 252 8.75 -17.94 -2.95
CA ARG A 252 8.67 -17.50 -1.55
C ARG A 252 9.40 -16.19 -1.29
N ALA A 253 8.88 -15.42 -0.34
CA ALA A 253 9.52 -14.22 0.21
C ALA A 253 9.59 -14.32 1.74
N HIS A 254 10.43 -13.50 2.36
CA HIS A 254 10.54 -13.48 3.81
C HIS A 254 9.42 -12.64 4.44
N ILE A 255 8.90 -13.11 5.57
CA ILE A 255 8.04 -12.32 6.44
C ILE A 255 8.76 -12.05 7.76
N LEU A 256 8.44 -10.92 8.37
CA LEU A 256 8.66 -10.70 9.79
C LEU A 256 7.77 -11.65 10.60
N VAL A 257 8.33 -12.41 11.54
CA VAL A 257 7.58 -13.22 12.50
C VAL A 257 7.94 -13.02 13.97
N PHE A 258 6.90 -13.25 14.78
CA PHE A 258 6.89 -13.64 16.19
C PHE A 258 7.89 -14.75 16.53
N THR A 259 8.97 -14.53 17.29
CA THR A 259 9.85 -15.64 17.73
C THR A 259 10.15 -15.65 19.23
N ASN A 260 10.29 -16.86 19.77
CA ASN A 260 10.88 -17.15 21.08
C ASN A 260 12.30 -17.73 20.96
N ALA A 261 12.82 -17.83 19.73
CA ALA A 261 14.11 -18.42 19.44
C ALA A 261 15.13 -17.33 19.08
N PRO A 262 16.36 -17.40 19.60
CA PRO A 262 17.36 -16.34 19.52
C PRO A 262 17.90 -16.01 18.11
N PHE A 263 17.39 -16.61 17.03
CA PHE A 263 18.03 -16.46 15.71
C PHE A 263 17.15 -16.23 14.50
N LYS A 264 15.82 -16.20 14.59
CA LYS A 264 15.01 -15.95 13.38
C LYS A 264 13.72 -15.19 13.68
N SER A 265 13.77 -13.89 13.51
CA SER A 265 12.56 -13.08 13.28
C SER A 265 12.04 -13.25 11.83
N TYR A 266 12.47 -14.29 11.11
CA TYR A 266 12.07 -14.53 9.72
C TYR A 266 11.81 -16.01 9.43
N THR A 267 10.85 -16.25 8.55
CA THR A 267 10.64 -17.59 8.00
C THR A 267 11.77 -17.98 7.05
N LYS A 268 11.91 -19.28 6.76
CA LYS A 268 12.72 -19.77 5.63
C LYS A 268 12.09 -19.46 4.25
N GLY A 269 11.13 -18.53 4.20
CA GLY A 269 10.31 -18.22 3.04
C GLY A 269 8.85 -18.62 3.24
N THR A 270 7.95 -17.77 2.75
CA THR A 270 6.49 -17.95 2.72
C THR A 270 5.99 -17.66 1.31
N GLU A 271 4.98 -18.41 0.85
CA GLU A 271 4.42 -18.29 -0.49
C GLU A 271 3.96 -16.85 -0.81
N LYS A 272 4.43 -16.31 -1.94
CA LYS A 272 4.24 -14.91 -2.34
C LYS A 272 2.78 -14.49 -2.54
N PHE A 273 1.89 -15.45 -2.85
CA PHE A 273 0.48 -15.18 -3.12
C PHE A 273 -0.37 -14.99 -1.85
N ALA A 274 0.17 -15.30 -0.66
CA ALA A 274 -0.56 -15.15 0.58
C ALA A 274 -0.69 -13.66 0.97
N GLU A 275 -1.90 -13.24 1.31
CA GLU A 275 -2.11 -11.89 1.85
C GLU A 275 -1.58 -11.77 3.27
N ARG A 276 -0.71 -10.78 3.50
CA ARG A 276 -0.16 -10.43 4.82
C ARG A 276 -0.16 -8.93 5.00
N PHE A 277 0.15 -8.49 6.21
CA PHE A 277 0.23 -7.08 6.51
C PHE A 277 1.46 -6.45 5.85
N VAL A 278 1.34 -5.18 5.51
CA VAL A 278 2.38 -4.39 4.86
C VAL A 278 2.53 -3.07 5.59
N ARG A 279 3.77 -2.70 5.88
CA ARG A 279 4.18 -1.35 6.25
C ARG A 279 5.20 -0.88 5.22
N ALA A 280 5.10 0.38 4.83
CA ALA A 280 6.11 0.99 3.97
C ALA A 280 7.12 1.73 4.84
N VAL A 281 8.32 1.94 4.28
CA VAL A 281 9.33 2.81 4.85
C VAL A 281 9.77 3.87 3.86
N HIS A 282 10.35 4.94 4.38
CA HIS A 282 10.92 6.04 3.62
C HIS A 282 12.22 6.49 4.27
N LYS A 283 13.28 6.74 3.50
CA LYS A 283 14.52 7.34 4.01
C LYS A 283 14.36 8.85 4.08
N PHE A 284 14.83 9.46 5.14
CA PHE A 284 14.93 10.91 5.22
C PHE A 284 16.38 11.30 5.48
#